data_AF-A0A2S1X7W7-F1
#
_entry.id   AF-A0A2S1X7W7-F1
#
_cell.length_a   1.000
_cell.length_b   1.000
_cell.length_c   1.000
_cell.angle_alpha   90.00
_cell.angle_beta   90.00
_cell.angle_gamma   90.00
#
_symmetry.space_group_name_H-M   'P 1'
#
loop_
_entity.id
_entity.type
_entity.pdbx_description
1 polymer ?
#
loop_
_entity_poly.entity_id
_entity_poly.type
_entity_poly.pdbx_seq_one_letter_code
_entity_poly.pdbx_strand_id
1 'polypeptide(L)' 'IGGHGGSHPHLVHEFVSSIVEGRPSFPDVYQSVNWTLAGVCAHESAMQDGRRVAL' A
#
# COMPACT_ATOMS: atom_id res chain seq x y z
N ILE A 1 -20.55 15.01 0.88
CA ILE A 1 -19.28 15.11 0.12
C ILE A 1 -18.15 14.70 1.05
N GLY A 2 -17.61 13.49 0.84
CA GLY A 2 -16.79 12.77 1.80
C GLY A 2 -17.01 11.27 1.62
N GLY A 3 -16.58 10.72 0.48
CA GLY A 3 -16.62 9.28 0.25
C GLY A 3 -15.64 8.55 1.19
N HIS A 4 -15.67 7.22 1.24
CA HIS A 4 -14.73 6.39 2.04
C HIS A 4 -14.41 6.96 3.44
N GLY A 5 -15.42 7.49 4.15
CA GLY A 5 -15.27 8.02 5.51
C GLY A 5 -14.36 9.23 5.67
N GLY A 6 -14.00 9.95 4.59
CA GLY A 6 -13.08 11.09 4.65
C GLY A 6 -11.59 10.71 4.63
N SER A 7 -11.24 9.48 4.23
CA SER A 7 -9.84 9.02 4.14
C SER A 7 -8.93 9.88 3.25
N HIS A 8 -9.43 10.40 2.14
CA HIS A 8 -8.64 11.16 1.16
C HIS A 8 -7.87 12.35 1.78
N PRO A 9 -8.52 13.32 2.48
CA PRO A 9 -7.77 14.41 3.12
C PRO A 9 -6.79 13.93 4.19
N HIS A 10 -7.08 12.84 4.90
CA HIS A 10 -6.14 12.28 5.89
C HIS A 10 -4.88 11.70 5.22
N LEU A 11 -5.03 10.96 4.12
CA LEU A 11 -3.90 10.41 3.36
C LEU A 11 -3.05 11.51 2.72
N VAL A 12 -3.69 12.55 2.18
CA VAL A 12 -2.98 13.71 1.63
C VAL A 12 -2.22 14.46 2.73
N HIS A 13 -2.85 14.66 3.88
CA HIS A 13 -2.20 15.31 5.03
C HIS A 13 -0.97 14.51 5.48
N GLU A 14 -1.09 13.20 5.66
CA GLU A 14 0.02 12.33 6.05
C GLU A 14 1.19 12.43 5.07
N PHE A 15 0.92 12.34 3.77
CA PHE A 15 1.96 12.44 2.74
C PHE A 15 2.70 13.79 2.80
N VAL A 16 1.97 14.91 2.83
CA VAL A 16 2.58 16.25 2.85
C VAL A 16 3.34 16.50 4.16
N SER A 17 2.75 16.15 5.31
CA SER A 17 3.39 16.32 6.62
C SER A 17 4.68 15.51 6.73
N SER A 18 4.72 14.28 6.20
CA SER A 18 5.94 13.45 6.22
C SER A 18 7.11 14.10 5.47
N ILE A 19 6.84 14.81 4.37
CA ILE A 19 7.85 15.54 3.59
C ILE A 19 8.37 16.74 4.39
N VAL A 20 7.47 17.53 4.97
CA VAL A 20 7.83 18.72 5.76
C VAL A 20 8.64 18.34 7.01
N GLU A 21 8.28 17.23 7.65
CA GLU A 21 8.91 16.72 8.86
C GLU A 21 10.18 15.87 8.59
N GLY A 22 10.48 15.56 7.32
CA GLY A 22 11.64 14.77 6.95
C GLY A 22 11.60 13.32 7.44
N ARG A 23 10.40 12.74 7.56
CA ARG A 23 10.18 11.35 8.00
C ARG A 23 9.59 10.49 6.88
N PRO A 24 9.70 9.17 6.96
CA PRO A 24 8.92 8.29 6.08
C PRO A 24 7.41 8.56 6.20
N SER A 25 6.70 8.51 5.07
CA SER A 25 5.25 8.51 5.05
C SER A 25 4.70 7.21 5.60
N PHE A 26 3.45 7.22 6.08
CA PHE A 26 2.65 6.02 6.21
C PHE A 26 1.67 5.87 5.02
N PRO A 27 1.63 4.71 4.34
CA PRO A 27 2.63 3.65 4.40
C PRO A 27 3.98 4.11 3.85
N ASP A 28 5.06 3.49 4.33
CA ASP A 28 6.40 3.68 3.79
C ASP A 28 6.64 2.75 2.57
N VAL A 29 7.86 2.78 2.02
CA VAL A 29 8.21 1.94 0.87
C VAL A 29 8.06 0.44 1.16
N TYR A 30 8.46 -0.03 2.34
CA TYR A 30 8.43 -1.47 2.65
C TYR A 30 7.00 -1.95 2.89
N GLN A 31 6.19 -1.14 3.57
CA GLN A 31 4.77 -1.43 3.79
C GLN A 31 4.00 -1.43 2.46
N SER A 32 4.26 -0.41 1.62
CA SER A 32 3.64 -0.30 0.28
C SER A 32 4.02 -1.48 -0.61
N VAL A 33 5.29 -1.90 -0.59
CA VAL A 33 5.78 -3.09 -1.32
C VAL A 33 5.10 -4.34 -0.79
N ASN A 34 5.06 -4.57 0.52
CA ASN A 34 4.42 -5.75 1.10
C ASN A 34 2.93 -5.86 0.74
N TRP A 35 2.20 -4.75 0.78
CA TRP A 35 0.78 -4.74 0.40
C TRP A 35 0.57 -4.99 -1.10
N THR A 36 1.43 -4.40 -1.93
CA THR A 36 1.35 -4.55 -3.40
C THR A 36 1.74 -5.96 -3.83
N LEU A 37 2.83 -6.50 -3.27
CA LEU A 37 3.34 -7.84 -3.57
C LEU A 37 2.35 -8.94 -3.25
N ALA A 38 1.51 -8.76 -2.22
CA ALA A 38 0.44 -9.72 -1.93
C ALA A 38 -0.48 -9.94 -3.16
N GLY A 39 -0.84 -8.86 -3.87
CA GLY A 39 -1.64 -8.95 -5.09
C GLY A 39 -0.87 -9.57 -6.26
N VAL A 40 0.41 -9.22 -6.42
CA VAL A 40 1.28 -9.79 -7.46
C VAL A 40 1.46 -11.29 -7.28
N CYS A 41 1.77 -11.75 -6.07
CA CYS A 41 1.92 -13.16 -5.74
C CYS A 41 0.60 -13.92 -5.87
N ALA A 42 -0.54 -13.32 -5.49
CA ALA A 42 -1.84 -13.93 -5.70
C ALA A 42 -2.16 -14.12 -7.19
N HIS A 43 -1.80 -13.14 -8.03
CA HIS A 43 -1.95 -13.25 -9.48
C HIS A 43 -1.07 -14.36 -10.06
N GLU A 44 0.22 -14.40 -9.70
CA GLU A 44 1.13 -15.46 -10.14
C GLU A 44 0.66 -16.84 -9.68
N SER A 45 0.21 -16.96 -8.43
CA SER A 45 -0.37 -18.19 -7.89
C SER A 45 -1.56 -18.68 -8.74
N ALA A 46 -2.47 -17.77 -9.10
CA ALA A 46 -3.63 -18.11 -9.92
C ALA A 46 -3.24 -18.61 -11.33
N MET A 47 -2.17 -18.05 -11.92
CA MET A 47 -1.62 -18.52 -13.20
C MET A 47 -0.97 -19.90 -13.11
N GLN A 48 -0.67 -20.38 -11.90
CA GLN A 48 -0.02 -21.67 -11.63
C GLN A 48 -0.95 -22.64 -10.88
N ASP A 49 -2.26 -22.61 -11.17
CA ASP A 49 -3.28 -23.46 -10.55
C ASP A 49 -3.33 -23.36 -9.01
N GLY A 50 -3.04 -22.18 -8.46
CA GLY A 50 -3.10 -21.91 -7.02
C GLY A 50 -1.87 -22.39 -6.24
N ARG A 51 -0.72 -22.59 -6.89
CA ARG A 51 0.53 -22.94 -6.20
C ARG A 51 0.99 -21.81 -5.28
N ARG A 52 1.67 -22.19 -4.19
CA ARG A 52 2.29 -21.24 -3.27
C ARG A 52 3.45 -20.51 -3.96
N VAL A 53 3.41 -19.19 -3.94
CA VAL A 53 4.50 -18.29 -4.37
C VAL A 53 5.25 -17.82 -3.12
N ALA A 54 6.58 -17.85 -3.16
CA ALA A 54 7.43 -17.39 -2.06
C ALA A 54 7.79 -15.90 -2.25
N LEU A 55 7.82 -15.17 -1.12
CA LEU A 55 8.29 -13.79 -1.02
C LEU A 55 9.76 -13.78 -0.56
#